data_AF-A0AA37II77-F1
#
_entry.id   AF-A0AA37II77-F1
#
_cell.length_a   1.000
_cell.length_b   1.000
_cell.length_c   1.000
_cell.angle_alpha   90.00
_cell.angle_beta   90.00
_cell.angle_gamma   90.00
#
_symmetry.space_group_name_H-M   'P 1'
#
loop_
_entity.id
_entity.type
_entity.pdbx_description
1 polymer ?
#
loop_
_entity_poly.entity_id
_entity_poly.type
_entity_poly.pdbx_seq_one_letter_code
_entity_poly.pdbx_strand_id
1 'polypeptide(L)'
;MGGTVAKGVNLFVAMQRLADERGFGLSPVKHHLTNIRKTLESFDFFHDWHVDAIALHSDEDADCPDTLVLKLRLVNRRVIVTFHGMTRLGIDGGGTVNIVLSLEPVQPDTETERLAAKLFKNSLKGSRVADNTVILYPTAGFAIAVEFDTLTVEPDGLVQRE
;
A
#
# COMPACT_ATOMS: atom_id res chain seq x y z
N MET A 1 46.97 5.21 -30.89
CA MET A 1 46.39 5.66 -29.61
C MET A 1 45.23 4.74 -29.30
N GLY A 2 45.47 3.71 -28.48
CA GLY A 2 44.45 2.85 -27.88
C GLY A 2 43.89 3.52 -26.62
N GLY A 3 42.81 3.06 -26.00
CA GLY A 3 41.97 1.90 -26.22
C GLY A 3 40.66 2.08 -25.45
N THR A 4 39.66 1.29 -25.84
CA THR A 4 38.30 1.25 -25.30
C THR A 4 38.28 0.84 -23.83
N VAL A 5 37.60 1.60 -22.97
CA VAL A 5 37.33 1.23 -21.56
C VAL A 5 35.91 0.65 -21.46
N ALA A 6 35.84 -0.55 -20.86
CA ALA A 6 34.66 -1.39 -20.77
C ALA A 6 33.58 -0.85 -19.81
N LYS A 7 32.31 -1.08 -20.19
CA LYS A 7 31.12 -0.83 -19.36
C LYS A 7 31.09 -1.83 -18.20
N GLY A 8 31.00 -1.31 -16.98
CA GLY A 8 30.73 -2.10 -15.78
C GLY A 8 29.36 -2.79 -15.88
N VAL A 9 29.36 -4.12 -15.83
CA VAL A 9 28.14 -4.92 -15.75
C VAL A 9 27.62 -4.83 -14.32
N ASN A 10 26.40 -4.33 -14.17
CA ASN A 10 25.69 -4.24 -12.89
C ASN A 10 25.45 -5.67 -12.37
N LEU A 11 26.16 -6.05 -11.30
CA LEU A 11 26.17 -7.39 -10.71
C LEU A 11 24.75 -7.87 -10.34
N PHE A 12 23.84 -6.93 -10.07
CA PHE A 12 22.44 -7.18 -9.78
C PHE A 12 21.68 -7.76 -10.99
N VAL A 13 21.94 -7.25 -12.20
CA VAL A 13 21.31 -7.72 -13.45
C VAL A 13 21.83 -9.11 -13.84
N ALA A 14 23.11 -9.39 -13.57
CA ALA A 14 23.71 -10.69 -13.82
C ALA A 14 23.17 -11.76 -12.84
N MET A 15 22.97 -11.41 -11.57
CA MET A 15 22.38 -12.31 -10.58
C MET A 15 20.90 -12.61 -10.85
N GLN A 16 20.14 -11.64 -11.39
CA GLN A 16 18.73 -11.81 -11.71
C GLN A 16 18.52 -12.75 -12.91
N ARG A 17 19.38 -12.67 -13.95
CA ARG A 17 19.39 -13.64 -15.06
C ARG A 17 19.77 -15.06 -14.62
N LEU A 18 20.74 -15.19 -13.70
CA LEU A 18 21.15 -16.50 -13.18
C LEU A 18 20.08 -17.18 -12.31
N ALA A 19 19.17 -16.41 -11.70
CA ALA A 19 18.04 -16.93 -10.95
C ALA A 19 16.91 -17.44 -11.88
N ASP A 20 16.63 -16.74 -12.97
CA ASP A 20 15.63 -17.14 -13.98
C ASP A 20 16.05 -18.38 -14.77
N GLU A 21 17.35 -18.52 -15.09
CA GLU A 21 17.88 -19.66 -15.86
C GLU A 21 17.92 -20.99 -15.07
N ARG A 22 17.77 -20.95 -13.74
CA ARG A 22 17.89 -22.14 -12.87
C ARG A 22 16.58 -22.74 -12.39
N GLY A 23 15.43 -22.25 -12.86
CA GLY A 23 14.14 -22.92 -12.65
C GLY A 23 13.77 -23.16 -11.18
N PHE A 24 14.26 -22.32 -10.25
CA PHE A 24 13.75 -22.32 -8.89
C PHE A 24 12.38 -21.65 -8.91
N GLY A 25 11.33 -22.47 -8.87
CA GLY A 25 9.94 -22.02 -8.77
C GLY A 25 9.77 -21.06 -7.60
N LEU A 26 9.79 -19.76 -7.90
CA LEU A 26 9.37 -18.73 -6.98
C LEU A 26 7.84 -18.80 -6.94
N SER A 27 7.33 -19.08 -5.74
CA SER A 27 5.93 -18.93 -5.38
C SER A 27 5.33 -17.63 -5.97
N PRO A 28 4.06 -17.63 -6.44
CA PRO A 28 3.43 -16.48 -7.14
C PRO A 28 3.37 -15.17 -6.34
N VAL A 29 3.71 -15.21 -5.05
CA VAL A 29 3.56 -14.12 -4.08
C VAL A 29 4.45 -12.89 -4.40
N LYS A 30 5.58 -13.05 -5.11
CA LYS A 30 6.51 -11.93 -5.34
C LYS A 30 6.04 -10.89 -6.36
N HIS A 31 5.18 -11.26 -7.32
CA HIS A 31 4.77 -10.33 -8.39
C HIS A 31 3.76 -9.28 -7.93
N HIS A 32 2.87 -9.62 -6.98
CA HIS A 32 1.79 -8.73 -6.53
C HIS A 32 2.31 -7.60 -5.62
N LEU A 33 3.14 -7.94 -4.63
CA LEU A 33 3.83 -6.96 -3.77
C LEU A 33 4.68 -5.96 -4.56
N THR A 34 5.27 -6.39 -5.67
CA THR A 34 6.09 -5.53 -6.53
C THR A 34 5.26 -4.43 -7.19
N ASN A 35 3.98 -4.67 -7.49
CA ASN A 35 3.12 -3.68 -8.13
C ASN A 35 2.56 -2.66 -7.13
N ILE A 36 2.17 -3.13 -5.93
CA ILE A 36 1.71 -2.25 -4.85
C ILE A 36 2.83 -1.31 -4.43
N ARG A 37 4.02 -1.85 -4.13
CA ARG A 37 5.16 -1.04 -3.71
C ARG A 37 5.52 0.04 -4.73
N LYS A 38 5.58 -0.30 -6.03
CA LYS A 38 5.83 0.67 -7.11
C LYS A 38 4.76 1.76 -7.16
N THR A 39 3.50 1.40 -6.96
CA THR A 39 2.40 2.36 -6.90
C THR A 39 2.61 3.31 -5.73
N LEU A 40 2.87 2.80 -4.52
CA LEU A 40 3.12 3.63 -3.33
C LEU A 40 4.36 4.54 -3.49
N GLU A 41 5.46 4.01 -4.04
CA GLU A 41 6.69 4.77 -4.35
C GLU A 41 6.42 5.93 -5.30
N SER A 42 5.51 5.79 -6.28
CA SER A 42 5.16 6.87 -7.22
C SER A 42 4.44 8.06 -6.57
N PHE A 43 3.93 7.87 -5.34
CA PHE A 43 3.31 8.91 -4.51
C PHE A 43 4.14 9.26 -3.27
N ASP A 44 5.42 8.85 -3.22
CA ASP A 44 6.31 9.00 -2.05
C ASP A 44 5.70 8.43 -0.77
N PHE A 45 5.08 7.25 -0.89
CA PHE A 45 4.33 6.59 0.18
C PHE A 45 3.27 7.48 0.84
N PHE A 46 2.78 8.48 0.11
CA PHE A 46 1.85 9.50 0.59
C PHE A 46 2.38 10.33 1.76
N HIS A 47 3.70 10.50 1.91
CA HIS A 47 4.28 11.40 2.90
C HIS A 47 3.71 12.83 2.78
N ASP A 48 3.31 13.41 3.91
CA ASP A 48 2.65 14.72 4.03
C ASP A 48 1.25 14.84 3.41
N TRP A 49 0.66 13.75 2.91
CA TRP A 49 -0.72 13.79 2.44
C TRP A 49 -1.68 13.87 3.63
N HIS A 50 -2.74 14.64 3.48
CA HIS A 50 -3.85 14.69 4.42
C HIS A 50 -4.90 13.65 4.03
N VAL A 51 -5.46 12.97 5.01
CA VAL A 51 -6.64 12.13 4.78
C VAL A 51 -7.90 12.97 4.96
N ASP A 52 -8.59 13.24 3.84
CA ASP A 52 -9.81 14.05 3.79
C ASP A 52 -11.06 13.19 4.06
N ALA A 53 -11.05 11.89 3.72
CA ALA A 53 -12.17 10.98 4.00
C ALA A 53 -11.71 9.51 4.14
N ILE A 54 -12.45 8.77 4.97
CA ILE A 54 -12.41 7.32 5.09
C ILE A 54 -13.83 6.82 4.80
N ALA A 55 -13.99 5.92 3.84
CA ALA A 55 -15.26 5.29 3.54
C ALA A 55 -15.09 3.78 3.39
N LEU A 56 -16.13 3.04 3.79
CA LEU A 56 -16.23 1.61 3.60
C LEU A 56 -17.36 1.33 2.62
N HIS A 57 -17.07 0.54 1.59
CA HIS A 57 -18.04 0.12 0.59
C HIS A 57 -18.14 -1.42 0.60
N SER A 58 -19.24 -1.89 0.02
CA SER A 58 -19.51 -3.29 -0.26
C SER A 58 -19.81 -3.42 -1.74
N ASP A 59 -18.99 -4.18 -2.47
CA ASP A 59 -19.26 -4.46 -3.88
C ASP A 59 -20.18 -5.69 -4.04
N GLU A 60 -20.07 -6.69 -3.15
CA GLU A 60 -20.85 -7.94 -3.23
C GLU A 60 -21.91 -8.11 -2.12
N ASP A 61 -21.57 -7.79 -0.86
CA ASP A 61 -22.43 -8.01 0.32
C ASP A 61 -22.62 -6.71 1.12
N ALA A 62 -23.83 -6.14 1.07
CA ALA A 62 -24.16 -4.87 1.72
C ALA A 62 -23.90 -4.85 3.24
N ASP A 63 -23.91 -6.01 3.91
CA ASP A 63 -23.71 -6.10 5.35
C ASP A 63 -22.24 -6.35 5.74
N CYS A 64 -21.36 -6.63 4.77
CA CYS A 64 -19.95 -6.92 4.99
C CYS A 64 -19.08 -6.09 4.03
N PRO A 65 -18.58 -4.91 4.45
CA PRO A 65 -17.74 -4.09 3.60
C PRO A 65 -16.44 -4.80 3.24
N ASP A 66 -16.19 -4.91 1.94
CA ASP A 66 -15.02 -5.54 1.33
C ASP A 66 -14.09 -4.52 0.66
N THR A 67 -14.39 -3.23 0.81
CA THR A 67 -13.64 -2.17 0.14
C THR A 67 -13.40 -0.99 1.08
N LEU A 68 -12.14 -0.57 1.20
CA LEU A 68 -11.75 0.66 1.89
C LEU A 68 -11.41 1.74 0.86
N VAL A 69 -11.98 2.92 1.02
CA VAL A 69 -11.70 4.10 0.21
C VAL A 69 -11.10 5.19 1.09
N LEU A 70 -9.92 5.67 0.74
CA LEU A 70 -9.28 6.84 1.33
C LEU A 70 -9.24 7.97 0.32
N LYS A 71 -9.78 9.14 0.69
CA LYS A 71 -9.51 10.38 -0.05
C LYS A 71 -8.31 11.08 0.55
N LEU A 72 -7.26 11.24 -0.25
CA LEU A 72 -6.00 11.85 0.17
C LEU A 72 -5.77 13.16 -0.58
N ARG A 73 -5.18 14.14 0.11
CA ARG A 73 -4.85 15.45 -0.46
C ARG A 73 -3.43 15.89 -0.11
N LEU A 74 -2.69 16.33 -1.13
CA LEU A 74 -1.42 17.04 -0.97
C LEU A 74 -1.51 18.39 -1.68
N VAL A 75 -1.63 19.47 -0.88
CA VAL A 75 -1.81 20.85 -1.38
C VAL A 75 -2.98 20.94 -2.37
N ASN A 76 -2.70 21.00 -3.68
CA ASN A 76 -3.67 21.11 -4.77
C ASN A 76 -3.96 19.79 -5.50
N ARG A 77 -3.30 18.69 -5.10
CA ARG A 77 -3.54 17.35 -5.62
C ARG A 77 -4.49 16.60 -4.71
N ARG A 78 -5.48 15.92 -5.28
CA ARG A 78 -6.34 14.98 -4.57
C ARG A 78 -6.40 13.67 -5.31
N VAL A 79 -6.39 12.58 -4.56
CA VAL A 79 -6.53 11.23 -5.11
C VAL A 79 -7.45 10.40 -4.23
N ILE A 80 -8.03 9.40 -4.84
CA ILE A 80 -8.79 8.35 -4.19
C ILE A 80 -7.90 7.11 -4.22
N VAL A 81 -7.59 6.57 -3.04
CA VAL A 81 -6.92 5.27 -2.89
C VAL A 81 -7.98 4.26 -2.48
N THR A 82 -8.15 3.24 -3.31
CA THR A 82 -9.15 2.20 -3.08
C THR A 82 -8.45 0.86 -2.88
N PHE A 83 -8.75 0.22 -1.75
CA PHE A 83 -8.29 -1.11 -1.38
C PHE A 83 -9.43 -2.09 -1.61
N HIS A 84 -9.31 -2.91 -2.65
CA HIS A 84 -10.33 -3.87 -3.06
C HIS A 84 -10.11 -5.24 -2.42
N GLY A 85 -11.20 -5.96 -2.16
CA GLY A 85 -11.16 -7.30 -1.58
C GLY A 85 -10.60 -7.31 -0.16
N MET A 86 -10.83 -6.23 0.59
CA MET A 86 -10.46 -6.06 1.98
C MET A 86 -11.05 -7.17 2.85
N THR A 87 -10.20 -7.81 3.65
CA THR A 87 -10.59 -8.87 4.60
C THR A 87 -10.45 -8.43 6.05
N ARG A 88 -9.58 -7.44 6.32
CA ARG A 88 -9.37 -6.89 7.67
C ARG A 88 -9.09 -5.40 7.62
N LEU A 89 -9.60 -4.70 8.62
CA LEU A 89 -9.39 -3.28 8.83
C LEU A 89 -9.19 -2.99 10.31
N GLY A 90 -8.13 -2.27 10.64
CA GLY A 90 -7.90 -1.70 11.96
C GLY A 90 -7.68 -0.20 11.84
N ILE A 91 -8.39 0.59 12.65
CA ILE A 91 -8.21 2.03 12.75
C ILE A 91 -8.03 2.38 14.22
N ASP A 92 -7.03 3.21 14.54
CA ASP A 92 -6.79 3.70 15.90
C ASP A 92 -6.45 5.20 15.89
N GLY A 93 -6.85 5.90 16.95
CA GLY A 93 -6.62 7.34 17.12
C GLY A 93 -7.56 8.23 16.31
N GLY A 94 -7.02 9.37 15.86
CA GLY A 94 -7.75 10.42 15.15
C GLY A 94 -7.55 11.81 15.75
N GLY A 95 -7.45 12.82 14.88
CA GLY A 95 -7.28 14.21 15.27
C GLY A 95 -7.78 15.19 14.20
N THR A 96 -7.66 16.48 14.47
CA THR A 96 -8.00 17.54 13.51
C THR A 96 -7.05 17.59 12.31
N VAL A 97 -5.82 17.10 12.49
CA VAL A 97 -4.76 17.08 11.49
C VAL A 97 -4.36 15.63 11.27
N ASN A 98 -4.94 15.00 10.23
CA ASN A 98 -4.65 13.61 9.86
C ASN A 98 -3.62 13.59 8.71
N ILE A 99 -2.35 13.78 9.05
CA ILE A 99 -1.22 13.79 8.09
C ILE A 99 -0.57 12.42 8.08
N VAL A 100 -0.41 11.88 6.87
CA VAL A 100 0.28 10.62 6.61
C VAL A 100 1.78 10.83 6.73
N LEU A 101 2.42 10.06 7.62
CA LEU A 101 3.87 9.91 7.65
C LEU A 101 4.32 8.98 6.53
N SER A 102 3.64 7.84 6.38
CA SER A 102 3.95 6.85 5.35
C SER A 102 2.82 5.83 5.23
N LEU A 103 2.54 5.35 4.01
CA LEU A 103 1.68 4.21 3.72
C LEU A 103 2.54 3.07 3.18
N GLU A 104 2.81 2.05 3.99
CA GLU A 104 3.85 1.06 3.71
C GLU A 104 3.30 -0.37 3.61
N PRO A 105 3.84 -1.20 2.71
CA PRO A 105 3.59 -2.64 2.74
C PRO A 105 4.11 -3.25 4.04
N VAL A 106 3.28 -4.05 4.70
CA VAL A 106 3.68 -4.80 5.89
C VAL A 106 4.66 -5.91 5.49
N GLN A 107 5.78 -5.97 6.20
CA GLN A 107 6.81 -7.00 5.99
C GLN A 107 6.88 -7.95 7.19
N PRO A 108 7.04 -9.26 6.99
CA PRO A 108 7.23 -10.22 8.08
C PRO A 108 8.41 -9.86 8.97
N ASP A 109 8.30 -10.17 10.26
CA ASP A 109 9.33 -9.97 11.29
C ASP A 109 9.75 -8.49 11.48
N THR A 110 8.89 -7.54 11.11
CA THR A 110 9.17 -6.11 11.25
C THR A 110 8.26 -5.40 12.26
N GLU A 111 8.59 -4.15 12.57
CA GLU A 111 7.69 -3.28 13.35
C GLU A 111 6.34 -3.09 12.66
N THR A 112 6.30 -3.04 11.32
CA THR A 112 5.06 -2.89 10.56
C THR A 112 4.09 -4.05 10.74
N GLU A 113 4.60 -5.28 10.83
CA GLU A 113 3.78 -6.45 11.12
C GLU A 113 3.21 -6.39 12.53
N ARG A 114 4.04 -6.02 13.53
CA ARG A 114 3.59 -5.91 14.92
C ARG A 114 2.52 -4.83 15.10
N LEU A 115 2.67 -3.69 14.44
CA LEU A 115 1.70 -2.60 14.50
C LEU A 115 0.42 -2.94 13.75
N ALA A 116 0.50 -3.56 12.57
CA ALA A 116 -0.68 -4.06 11.86
C ALA A 116 -1.44 -5.11 12.69
N ALA A 117 -0.74 -6.07 13.28
CA ALA A 117 -1.35 -7.08 14.15
C ALA A 117 -2.07 -6.46 15.35
N LYS A 118 -1.50 -5.40 15.95
CA LYS A 118 -2.14 -4.64 17.03
C LYS A 118 -3.43 -3.96 16.56
N LEU A 119 -3.40 -3.27 15.42
CA LEU A 119 -4.56 -2.57 14.86
C LEU A 119 -5.67 -3.56 14.49
N PHE A 120 -5.33 -4.70 13.92
CA PHE A 120 -6.32 -5.71 13.55
C PHE A 120 -6.90 -6.50 14.72
N LYS A 121 -6.50 -6.23 15.97
CA LYS A 121 -7.04 -6.94 17.15
C LYS A 121 -8.56 -6.82 17.25
N ASN A 122 -9.13 -5.71 16.79
CA ASN A 122 -10.57 -5.44 16.80
C ASN A 122 -11.25 -5.73 15.45
N SER A 123 -10.50 -6.16 14.43
CA SER A 123 -11.06 -6.59 13.15
C SER A 123 -11.63 -7.99 13.30
N LEU A 124 -12.86 -8.21 12.80
CA LEU A 124 -13.39 -9.56 12.67
C LEU A 124 -12.47 -10.37 11.75
N LYS A 125 -12.09 -11.58 12.19
CA LYS A 125 -11.28 -12.48 11.37
C LYS A 125 -12.22 -13.29 10.48
N GLY A 126 -12.21 -13.01 9.19
CA GLY A 126 -12.94 -13.79 8.19
C GLY A 126 -12.31 -15.15 7.93
N SER A 127 -13.03 -16.01 7.19
CA SER A 127 -12.52 -17.29 6.69
C SER A 127 -11.53 -17.12 5.54
N ARG A 128 -11.61 -15.99 4.82
CA ARG A 128 -10.70 -15.57 3.75
C ARG A 128 -9.62 -14.64 4.30
N VAL A 129 -8.40 -14.76 3.77
CA VAL A 129 -7.26 -13.88 4.01
C VAL A 129 -6.83 -13.33 2.66
N ALA A 130 -6.63 -12.01 2.56
CA ALA A 130 -6.20 -11.38 1.31
C ALA A 130 -4.66 -11.41 1.17
N ASP A 131 -4.18 -11.15 -0.05
CA ASP A 131 -2.77 -11.36 -0.39
C ASP A 131 -1.83 -10.26 0.13
N ASN A 132 -2.35 -9.08 0.46
CA ASN A 132 -1.53 -7.92 0.81
C ASN A 132 -1.97 -7.28 2.11
N THR A 133 -1.03 -6.60 2.75
CA THR A 133 -1.31 -5.75 3.91
C THR A 133 -0.50 -4.48 3.82
N VAL A 134 -1.12 -3.34 4.08
CA VAL A 134 -0.40 -2.07 4.28
C VAL A 134 -0.78 -1.45 5.62
N ILE A 135 0.10 -0.60 6.10
CA ILE A 135 -0.13 0.24 7.26
C ILE A 135 0.10 1.71 6.89
N LEU A 136 -0.89 2.54 7.20
CA LEU A 136 -0.82 3.98 7.18
C LEU A 136 -0.36 4.44 8.56
N TYR A 137 0.85 4.98 8.61
CA TYR A 137 1.39 5.67 9.78
C TYR A 137 1.02 7.14 9.75
N PRO A 138 0.42 7.68 10.83
CA PRO A 138 0.19 9.10 10.94
C PRO A 138 1.45 9.80 11.47
N THR A 139 1.77 10.97 10.91
CA THR A 139 2.57 11.99 11.62
C THR A 139 1.73 12.58 12.75
N ALA A 140 0.44 12.78 12.48
CA ALA A 140 -0.60 13.15 13.42
C ALA A 140 -1.94 12.58 12.93
N GLY A 141 -2.81 12.13 13.84
CA GLY A 141 -4.13 11.62 13.50
C GLY A 141 -4.30 10.12 13.69
N PHE A 142 -4.92 9.46 12.72
CA PHE A 142 -5.24 8.04 12.79
C PHE A 142 -4.21 7.13 12.14
N ALA A 143 -4.00 5.96 12.73
CA ALA A 143 -3.29 4.86 12.11
C ALA A 143 -4.30 3.89 11.49
N ILE A 144 -3.99 3.39 10.29
CA ILE A 144 -4.85 2.42 9.58
C ILE A 144 -4.01 1.22 9.20
N ALA A 145 -4.47 0.00 9.48
CA ALA A 145 -3.98 -1.21 8.85
C ALA A 145 -5.08 -1.82 8.01
N VAL A 146 -4.75 -2.26 6.80
CA VAL A 146 -5.71 -2.87 5.88
C VAL A 146 -5.10 -4.10 5.22
N GLU A 147 -5.83 -5.21 5.23
CA GLU A 147 -5.52 -6.47 4.52
C GLU A 147 -6.44 -6.54 3.30
N PHE A 148 -5.89 -6.67 2.08
CA PHE A 148 -6.62 -6.47 0.80
C PHE A 148 -5.97 -7.21 -0.39
N ASP A 149 -6.69 -7.34 -1.51
CA ASP A 149 -6.19 -8.02 -2.73
C ASP A 149 -5.48 -7.07 -3.69
N THR A 150 -6.13 -5.95 -4.04
CA THR A 150 -5.60 -5.01 -5.02
C THR A 150 -5.80 -3.56 -4.60
N LEU A 151 -4.93 -2.68 -5.11
CA LEU A 151 -4.94 -1.26 -4.82
C LEU A 151 -5.03 -0.46 -6.12
N THR A 152 -5.95 0.51 -6.15
CA THR A 152 -6.04 1.49 -7.23
C THR A 152 -5.85 2.90 -6.67
N VAL A 153 -5.22 3.77 -7.46
CA VAL A 153 -5.08 5.19 -7.15
C VAL A 153 -5.55 5.98 -8.36
N GLU A 154 -6.53 6.86 -8.15
CA GLU A 154 -7.10 7.70 -9.20
C GLU A 154 -7.22 9.17 -8.76
N PRO A 155 -7.17 10.15 -9.67
CA PRO A 155 -7.45 11.54 -9.33
C PRO A 155 -8.86 11.71 -8.75
N ASP A 156 -8.99 12.43 -7.64
CA ASP A 156 -10.29 12.79 -7.08
C ASP A 156 -10.86 13.96 -7.90
N GLY A 157 -11.69 13.64 -8.90
CA GLY A 157 -12.19 14.53 -9.95
C GLY A 157 -13.13 15.67 -9.52
N LEU A 158 -13.04 16.16 -8.28
CA LEU A 158 -13.83 17.30 -7.84
C LEU A 158 -13.21 18.61 -8.36
N VAL A 159 -13.93 19.19 -9.32
CA VAL A 159 -13.81 20.51 -9.95
C VAL A 159 -13.25 21.58 -9.00
N GLN A 160 -12.25 22.30 -9.48
CA GLN A 160 -11.76 23.54 -8.88
C GLN A 160 -12.94 24.51 -8.73
N ARG A 161 -13.39 24.79 -7.51
CA ARG A 161 -14.25 25.95 -7.29
C ARG A 161 -13.36 27.19 -7.35
N GLU A 162 -13.57 27.96 -8.41
CA GLU A 162 -13.07 29.33 -8.60
C GLU A 162 -13.48 30.26 -7.44
#